data_AF-A0A096KUF8-F1
#
_entry.id   AF-A0A096KUF8-F1
#
_cell.length_a   1.000
_cell.length_b   1.000
_cell.length_c   1.000
_cell.angle_alpha   90.00
_cell.angle_beta   90.00
_cell.angle_gamma   90.00
#
_symmetry.space_group_name_H-M   'P 1'
#
loop_
_entity.id
_entity.type
_entity.pdbx_description
1 polymer ?
#
loop_
_entity_poly.entity_id
_entity_poly.type
_entity_poly.pdbx_seq_one_letter_code
_entity_poly.pdbx_strand_id
1 'polypeptide(L)'
;MRDKFVSWIARGEYTIDGVFDYGGTTARALHTGKGGSGERDNGNGSLMRIAPLAFTDATDEEISGVSAITHAHRTSTDACVIFVELMRDVMNGALPSWALQLKSAPEHEIRSSGFVRDTLKAASWCFINTNSYEDCVLAAVNLGDDTDTTAAAAGALAGTAYGLKAIPREWIDTLRGKELIEQCLF
;
A
#
# COMPACT_ATOMS: atom_id res chain seq x y z
N MET A 1 16.01 -9.13 -4.02
CA MET A 1 15.02 -8.29 -3.32
C MET A 1 14.84 -8.68 -1.85
N ARG A 2 14.60 -9.95 -1.49
CA ARG A 2 14.45 -10.42 -0.10
C ARG A 2 15.56 -9.97 0.86
N ASP A 3 16.82 -9.92 0.40
CA ASP A 3 17.95 -9.51 1.25
C ASP A 3 17.81 -8.09 1.81
N LYS A 4 17.13 -7.19 1.09
CA LYS A 4 16.84 -5.84 1.58
C LYS A 4 15.86 -5.85 2.76
N PHE A 5 14.85 -6.72 2.71
CA PHE A 5 13.91 -6.92 3.83
C PHE A 5 14.60 -7.54 5.05
N VAL A 6 15.48 -8.52 4.82
CA VAL A 6 16.28 -9.12 5.89
C VAL A 6 17.22 -8.09 6.51
N SER A 7 17.84 -7.25 5.68
CA SER A 7 18.75 -6.20 6.14
C SER A 7 18.01 -5.10 6.90
N TRP A 8 16.79 -4.75 6.50
CA TRP A 8 15.90 -3.87 7.26
C TRP A 8 15.66 -4.43 8.67
N ILE A 9 15.17 -5.67 8.80
CA ILE A 9 14.89 -6.25 10.14
C ILE A 9 16.15 -6.46 10.97
N ALA A 10 17.23 -6.94 10.36
CA ALA A 10 18.43 -7.33 11.10
C ALA A 10 19.36 -6.15 11.42
N ARG A 11 19.39 -5.11 10.57
CA ARG A 11 20.36 -4.01 10.65
C ARG A 11 19.73 -2.62 10.72
N GLY A 12 18.41 -2.50 10.61
CA GLY A 12 17.74 -1.21 10.57
C GLY A 12 17.97 -0.41 9.29
N GLU A 13 18.39 -1.05 8.20
CA GLU A 13 18.51 -0.37 6.90
C GLU A 13 17.17 0.25 6.50
N TYR A 14 17.19 1.49 6.02
CA TYR A 14 16.00 2.28 5.65
C TYR A 14 15.07 2.69 6.82
N THR A 15 15.45 2.44 8.08
CA THR A 15 14.69 2.95 9.24
C THR A 15 15.10 4.36 9.63
N ILE A 16 14.18 5.11 10.25
CA ILE A 16 14.47 6.44 10.80
C ILE A 16 14.85 6.34 12.29
N ASP A 17 14.06 5.60 13.09
CA ASP A 17 14.27 5.43 14.54
C ASP A 17 14.55 3.97 14.96
N GLY A 18 15.03 3.16 14.01
CA GLY A 18 15.20 1.73 14.22
C GLY A 18 13.99 0.91 13.78
N VAL A 19 14.10 -0.41 13.96
CA VAL A 19 13.14 -1.39 13.45
C VAL A 19 11.99 -1.55 14.43
N PHE A 20 10.77 -1.29 13.97
CA PHE A 20 9.54 -1.56 14.69
C PHE A 20 8.43 -1.91 13.67
N ASP A 21 7.26 -2.32 14.18
CA ASP A 21 6.01 -2.45 13.43
C ASP A 21 6.07 -3.32 12.16
N TYR A 22 6.62 -4.53 12.31
CA TYR A 22 6.53 -5.56 11.28
C TYR A 22 5.61 -6.69 11.74
N GLY A 23 4.57 -6.97 10.94
CA GLY A 23 3.59 -7.99 11.27
C GLY A 23 4.16 -9.41 11.36
N GLY A 24 3.48 -10.29 12.10
CA GLY A 24 3.92 -11.67 12.33
C GLY A 24 4.11 -12.51 11.06
N THR A 25 3.32 -12.24 10.01
CA THR A 25 3.49 -12.90 8.70
C THR A 25 4.80 -12.49 8.02
N THR A 26 5.13 -11.20 8.03
CA THR A 26 6.42 -10.67 7.56
C THR A 26 7.58 -11.27 8.36
N ALA A 27 7.48 -11.26 9.70
CA ALA A 27 8.51 -11.84 10.57
C ALA A 27 8.78 -13.31 10.25
N ARG A 28 7.72 -14.14 10.22
CA ARG A 28 7.81 -15.56 9.91
C ARG A 28 8.36 -15.79 8.50
N ALA A 29 7.93 -15.01 7.51
CA ALA A 29 8.35 -15.20 6.14
C ALA A 29 9.84 -14.89 5.92
N LEU A 30 10.36 -13.85 6.58
CA LEU A 30 11.76 -13.49 6.50
C LEU A 30 12.64 -14.45 7.30
N HIS A 31 12.16 -14.95 8.44
CA HIS A 31 12.85 -15.99 9.21
C HIS A 31 12.94 -17.33 8.45
N THR A 32 11.84 -17.77 7.84
CA THR A 32 11.75 -19.09 7.17
C THR A 32 12.21 -19.08 5.71
N GLY A 33 12.42 -17.90 5.12
CA GLY A 33 12.73 -17.79 3.70
C GLY A 33 11.52 -17.98 2.77
N LYS A 34 10.29 -18.09 3.29
CA LYS A 34 9.08 -18.42 2.51
C LYS A 34 7.92 -17.50 2.86
N GLY A 35 7.28 -16.90 1.86
CA GLY A 35 6.06 -16.11 2.08
C GLY A 35 4.94 -16.96 2.67
N GLY A 36 4.13 -16.37 3.55
CA GLY A 36 2.96 -17.04 4.13
C GLY A 36 1.90 -17.31 3.06
N SER A 37 1.43 -18.55 2.98
CA SER A 37 0.49 -19.01 1.96
C SER A 37 -0.76 -19.68 2.55
N GLY A 38 -0.98 -19.60 3.86
CA GLY A 38 -2.17 -20.08 4.52
C GLY A 38 -3.30 -19.05 4.54
N GLU A 39 -4.53 -19.48 4.84
CA GLU A 39 -5.70 -18.60 4.90
C GLU A 39 -5.54 -17.45 5.90
N ARG A 40 -4.79 -17.67 6.98
CA ARG A 40 -4.48 -16.67 8.02
C ARG A 40 -3.31 -15.75 7.68
N ASP A 41 -2.66 -15.95 6.54
CA ASP A 41 -1.51 -15.15 6.09
C ASP A 41 -1.92 -13.99 5.17
N ASN A 42 -3.21 -13.61 5.15
CA ASN A 42 -3.73 -12.56 4.25
C ASN A 42 -3.73 -11.15 4.86
N GLY A 43 -2.64 -10.83 5.57
CA GLY A 43 -2.38 -9.48 6.04
C GLY A 43 -2.09 -8.52 4.89
N ASN A 44 -2.37 -7.23 5.09
CA ASN A 44 -2.16 -6.16 4.11
C ASN A 44 -0.70 -5.70 3.94
N GLY A 45 0.26 -6.26 4.68
CA GLY A 45 1.64 -5.75 4.69
C GLY A 45 2.41 -5.87 3.36
N SER A 46 1.98 -6.71 2.40
CA SER A 46 2.52 -6.66 1.02
C SER A 46 1.91 -5.54 0.19
N LEU A 47 0.60 -5.27 0.37
CA LEU A 47 -0.11 -4.20 -0.32
C LEU A 47 0.44 -2.82 0.04
N MET A 48 0.76 -2.60 1.32
CA MET A 48 1.33 -1.33 1.84
C MET A 48 2.57 -0.84 1.07
N ARG A 49 3.32 -1.76 0.46
CA ARG A 49 4.64 -1.49 -0.13
C ARG A 49 4.74 -1.80 -1.62
N ILE A 50 3.62 -2.14 -2.28
CA ILE A 50 3.65 -2.58 -3.69
C ILE A 50 3.62 -1.42 -4.68
N ALA A 51 3.17 -0.23 -4.24
CA ALA A 51 2.98 0.96 -5.05
C ALA A 51 4.14 1.33 -6.01
N PRO A 52 5.44 1.18 -5.64
CA PRO A 52 6.53 1.50 -6.56
C PRO A 52 6.49 0.75 -7.89
N LEU A 53 5.91 -0.46 -7.94
CA LEU A 53 5.81 -1.25 -9.18
C LEU A 53 4.83 -0.66 -10.21
N ALA A 54 3.94 0.25 -9.80
CA ALA A 54 3.09 0.96 -10.74
C ALA A 54 3.90 1.82 -11.71
N PHE A 55 5.07 2.32 -11.28
CA PHE A 55 5.97 3.18 -12.06
C PHE A 55 7.03 2.42 -12.86
N THR A 56 6.90 1.10 -12.98
CA THR A 56 7.80 0.24 -13.76
C THR A 56 7.01 -0.61 -14.74
N ASP A 57 7.72 -1.30 -15.64
CA ASP A 57 7.13 -2.27 -16.58
C ASP A 57 6.85 -3.65 -15.95
N ALA A 58 6.76 -3.72 -14.61
CA ALA A 58 6.56 -4.99 -13.91
C ALA A 58 5.28 -5.70 -14.36
N THR A 59 5.41 -6.98 -14.70
CA THR A 59 4.31 -7.89 -15.03
C THR A 59 3.54 -8.32 -13.78
N ASP A 60 2.33 -8.86 -13.96
CA ASP A 60 1.53 -9.42 -12.85
C ASP A 60 2.26 -10.52 -12.08
N GLU A 61 3.08 -11.32 -12.79
CA GLU A 61 3.91 -12.36 -12.19
C GLU A 61 5.00 -11.75 -11.30
N GLU A 62 5.65 -10.68 -11.75
CA GLU A 62 6.65 -9.96 -10.95
C GLU A 62 6.02 -9.28 -9.74
N ILE A 63 4.87 -8.62 -9.90
CA ILE A 63 4.11 -8.01 -8.80
C ILE A 63 3.72 -9.06 -7.76
N SER A 64 3.17 -10.19 -8.22
CA SER A 64 2.85 -11.34 -7.37
C SER A 64 4.09 -11.88 -6.66
N GLY A 65 5.23 -11.96 -7.37
CA GLY A 65 6.51 -12.37 -6.81
C GLY A 65 7.00 -11.46 -5.69
N VAL A 66 6.84 -10.14 -5.82
CA VAL A 66 7.20 -9.15 -4.78
C VAL A 66 6.29 -9.28 -3.54
N SER A 67 4.99 -9.49 -3.73
CA SER A 67 4.08 -9.80 -2.62
C SER A 67 4.53 -11.09 -1.92
N ALA A 68 4.79 -12.15 -2.70
CA ALA A 68 5.14 -13.49 -2.24
C ALA A 68 6.47 -13.58 -1.47
N ILE A 69 7.29 -12.51 -1.45
CA ILE A 69 8.41 -12.41 -0.53
C ILE A 69 7.94 -12.63 0.92
N THR A 70 6.78 -12.07 1.30
CA THR A 70 6.20 -12.22 2.65
C THR A 70 4.79 -12.76 2.68
N HIS A 71 3.95 -12.40 1.70
CA HIS A 71 2.54 -12.78 1.60
C HIS A 71 2.31 -13.46 0.25
N ALA A 72 2.41 -14.79 0.22
CA ALA A 72 2.34 -15.64 -0.97
C ALA A 72 0.96 -16.26 -1.19
N HIS A 73 0.00 -16.06 -0.29
CA HIS A 73 -1.36 -16.50 -0.50
C HIS A 73 -1.99 -15.71 -1.66
N ARG A 74 -2.75 -16.40 -2.54
CA ARG A 74 -3.31 -15.83 -3.77
C ARG A 74 -4.12 -14.55 -3.54
N THR A 75 -4.89 -14.50 -2.46
CA THR A 75 -5.65 -13.29 -2.10
C THR A 75 -4.76 -12.06 -1.88
N SER A 76 -3.56 -12.23 -1.33
CA SER A 76 -2.61 -11.14 -1.12
C SER A 76 -1.90 -10.75 -2.41
N THR A 77 -1.49 -11.73 -3.22
CA THR A 77 -0.83 -11.47 -4.51
C THR A 77 -1.78 -10.81 -5.49
N ASP A 78 -3.02 -11.33 -5.63
CA ASP A 78 -4.05 -10.77 -6.51
C ASP A 78 -4.40 -9.33 -6.08
N ALA A 79 -4.52 -9.06 -4.78
CA ALA A 79 -4.79 -7.71 -4.29
C ALA A 79 -3.66 -6.73 -4.63
N CYS A 80 -2.41 -7.18 -4.57
CA CYS A 80 -1.26 -6.38 -4.98
C CYS A 80 -1.28 -6.07 -6.49
N VAL A 81 -1.60 -7.06 -7.33
CA VAL A 81 -1.77 -6.87 -8.78
C VAL A 81 -2.88 -5.85 -9.06
N ILE A 82 -4.08 -6.07 -8.50
CA ILE A 82 -5.23 -5.17 -8.69
C ILE A 82 -4.91 -3.74 -8.28
N PHE A 83 -4.17 -3.55 -7.18
CA PHE A 83 -3.80 -2.22 -6.72
C PHE A 83 -2.81 -1.52 -7.66
N VAL A 84 -1.80 -2.24 -8.14
CA VAL A 84 -0.83 -1.71 -9.11
C VAL A 84 -1.51 -1.39 -10.44
N GLU A 85 -2.41 -2.25 -10.92
CA GLU A 85 -3.23 -1.99 -12.11
C GLU A 85 -4.11 -0.76 -11.93
N LEU A 86 -4.78 -0.62 -10.78
CA LEU A 86 -5.59 0.56 -10.48
C LEU A 86 -4.74 1.84 -10.50
N MET A 87 -3.54 1.82 -9.92
CA MET A 87 -2.63 2.97 -10.00
C MET A 87 -2.24 3.31 -11.45
N ARG A 88 -1.97 2.28 -12.27
CA ARG A 88 -1.65 2.45 -13.70
C ARG A 88 -2.84 3.03 -14.47
N ASP A 89 -4.06 2.56 -14.21
CA ASP A 89 -5.28 3.13 -14.79
C ASP A 89 -5.44 4.60 -14.41
N VAL A 90 -5.23 4.93 -13.13
CA VAL A 90 -5.30 6.32 -12.63
C VAL A 90 -4.28 7.22 -13.32
N MET A 91 -3.04 6.77 -13.53
CA MET A 91 -2.03 7.53 -14.29
C MET A 91 -2.47 7.81 -15.73
N ASN A 92 -3.23 6.89 -16.32
CA ASN A 92 -3.77 7.01 -17.67
C ASN A 92 -5.12 7.75 -17.70
N GLY A 93 -5.58 8.32 -16.59
CA GLY A 93 -6.85 9.03 -16.49
C GLY A 93 -8.09 8.12 -16.59
N ALA A 94 -7.93 6.83 -16.29
CA ALA A 94 -8.99 5.84 -16.33
C ALA A 94 -9.35 5.33 -14.93
N LEU A 95 -10.57 4.82 -14.79
CA LEU A 95 -11.03 4.10 -13.61
C LEU A 95 -11.77 2.84 -14.04
N PRO A 96 -11.41 1.65 -13.52
CA PRO A 96 -12.11 0.43 -13.84
C PRO A 96 -13.54 0.44 -13.26
N SER A 97 -14.46 -0.29 -13.90
CA SER A 97 -15.88 -0.29 -13.56
C SER A 97 -16.15 -0.67 -12.09
N TRP A 98 -15.37 -1.61 -11.54
CA TRP A 98 -15.49 -2.03 -10.15
C TRP A 98 -15.14 -0.89 -9.17
N ALA A 99 -14.16 -0.04 -9.50
CA ALA A 99 -13.79 1.09 -8.66
C ALA A 99 -14.89 2.15 -8.67
N LEU A 100 -15.51 2.39 -9.83
CA LEU A 100 -16.66 3.31 -9.96
C LEU A 100 -17.86 2.88 -9.12
N GLN A 101 -18.08 1.58 -8.92
CA GLN A 101 -19.15 1.05 -8.07
C GLN A 101 -18.98 1.47 -6.59
N LEU A 102 -17.74 1.73 -6.14
CA LEU A 102 -17.46 2.17 -4.77
C LEU A 102 -18.06 3.55 -4.45
N LYS A 103 -18.37 4.36 -5.45
CA LYS A 103 -19.04 5.66 -5.26
C LYS A 103 -20.42 5.54 -4.62
N SER A 104 -21.08 4.40 -4.79
CA SER A 104 -22.40 4.11 -4.19
C SER A 104 -22.32 3.37 -2.86
N ALA A 105 -21.13 2.92 -2.44
CA ALA A 105 -20.97 2.18 -1.19
C ALA A 105 -21.01 3.15 -0.01
N PRO A 106 -21.89 2.94 0.99
CA PRO A 106 -21.94 3.79 2.17
C PRO A 106 -20.73 3.54 3.08
N GLU A 107 -20.25 4.59 3.75
CA GLU A 107 -19.03 4.55 4.57
C GLU A 107 -19.04 3.44 5.64
N HIS A 108 -20.18 3.22 6.31
CA HIS A 108 -20.31 2.19 7.36
C HIS A 108 -20.16 0.73 6.85
N GLU A 109 -20.16 0.51 5.54
CA GLU A 109 -19.87 -0.79 4.91
C GLU A 109 -18.40 -0.95 4.49
N ILE A 110 -17.59 0.09 4.72
CA ILE A 110 -16.17 0.10 4.42
C ILE A 110 -15.42 -0.36 5.66
N ARG A 111 -14.79 -1.53 5.55
CA ARG A 111 -13.90 -2.08 6.58
C ARG A 111 -12.47 -1.71 6.24
N SER A 112 -11.72 -1.27 7.24
CA SER A 112 -10.30 -0.90 7.15
C SER A 112 -9.45 -1.79 8.07
N SER A 113 -9.76 -3.08 8.15
CA SER A 113 -9.01 -4.03 8.98
C SER A 113 -7.66 -4.40 8.35
N GLY A 114 -6.84 -5.14 9.10
CA GLY A 114 -5.57 -5.69 8.62
C GLY A 114 -5.68 -6.75 7.52
N PHE A 115 -6.89 -7.11 7.10
CA PHE A 115 -7.11 -8.01 5.97
C PHE A 115 -6.89 -7.28 4.63
N VAL A 116 -6.06 -7.85 3.77
CA VAL A 116 -5.63 -7.20 2.51
C VAL A 116 -6.76 -6.71 1.61
N ARG A 117 -7.90 -7.42 1.55
CA ARG A 117 -9.05 -6.99 0.72
C ARG A 117 -9.82 -5.84 1.34
N ASP A 118 -9.87 -5.78 2.68
CA ASP A 118 -10.49 -4.67 3.40
C ASP A 118 -9.70 -3.39 3.11
N THR A 119 -8.37 -3.43 3.30
CA THR A 119 -7.49 -2.30 2.98
C THR A 119 -7.60 -1.87 1.51
N LEU A 120 -7.54 -2.80 0.55
CA LEU A 120 -7.68 -2.48 -0.87
C LEU A 120 -9.00 -1.77 -1.18
N LYS A 121 -10.11 -2.28 -0.65
CA LYS A 121 -11.44 -1.70 -0.83
C LYS A 121 -11.52 -0.32 -0.17
N ALA A 122 -11.03 -0.17 1.06
CA ALA A 122 -11.07 1.06 1.83
C ALA A 122 -10.24 2.17 1.18
N ALA A 123 -9.01 1.88 0.78
CA ALA A 123 -8.14 2.84 0.10
C ALA A 123 -8.74 3.30 -1.24
N SER A 124 -9.27 2.35 -2.03
CA SER A 124 -9.95 2.67 -3.29
C SER A 124 -11.22 3.50 -3.05
N TRP A 125 -12.00 3.19 -2.01
CA TRP A 125 -13.21 3.94 -1.67
C TRP A 125 -12.88 5.38 -1.25
N CYS A 126 -11.85 5.59 -0.42
CA CYS A 126 -11.41 6.94 -0.03
C CYS A 126 -11.03 7.77 -1.25
N PHE A 127 -10.23 7.18 -2.15
CA PHE A 127 -9.80 7.85 -3.38
C PHE A 127 -10.98 8.20 -4.31
N ILE A 128 -11.95 7.30 -4.48
CA ILE A 128 -13.10 7.51 -5.37
C ILE A 128 -14.11 8.53 -4.82
N ASN A 129 -14.20 8.67 -3.48
CA ASN A 129 -15.21 9.51 -2.82
C ASN A 129 -14.67 10.85 -2.30
N THR A 130 -13.40 11.17 -2.57
CA THR A 130 -12.79 12.46 -2.21
C THR A 130 -12.24 13.16 -3.46
N ASN A 131 -11.88 14.45 -3.33
CA ASN A 131 -11.47 15.28 -4.47
C ASN A 131 -10.12 15.98 -4.28
N SER A 132 -9.38 15.64 -3.22
CA SER A 132 -8.06 16.18 -2.93
C SER A 132 -7.19 15.12 -2.26
N TYR A 133 -5.86 15.32 -2.30
CA TYR A 133 -4.93 14.43 -1.60
C TYR A 133 -5.21 14.42 -0.09
N GLU A 134 -5.39 15.61 0.47
CA GLU A 134 -5.65 15.81 1.90
C GLU A 134 -6.93 15.10 2.34
N ASP A 135 -8.06 15.33 1.66
CA ASP A 135 -9.33 14.69 1.99
C ASP A 135 -9.24 13.17 1.88
N CYS A 136 -8.55 12.65 0.84
CA CYS A 136 -8.40 11.21 0.64
C CYS A 136 -7.65 10.54 1.79
N VAL A 137 -6.50 11.11 2.17
CA VAL A 137 -5.66 10.56 3.26
C VAL A 137 -6.37 10.71 4.60
N LEU A 138 -7.01 11.86 4.87
CA LEU A 138 -7.77 12.06 6.11
C LEU A 138 -8.97 11.12 6.19
N ALA A 139 -9.69 10.88 5.09
CA ALA A 139 -10.77 9.90 5.06
C ALA A 139 -10.26 8.50 5.41
N ALA A 140 -9.13 8.08 4.82
CA ALA A 140 -8.53 6.78 5.09
C ALA A 140 -8.10 6.62 6.56
N VAL A 141 -7.54 7.66 7.18
CA VAL A 141 -7.21 7.66 8.61
C VAL A 141 -8.47 7.59 9.48
N ASN A 142 -9.52 8.33 9.13
CA ASN A 142 -10.75 8.41 9.93
C ASN A 142 -11.64 7.15 9.83
N LEU A 143 -11.42 6.26 8.86
CA LEU A 143 -12.06 4.93 8.85
C LEU A 143 -11.68 4.08 10.07
N GLY A 144 -10.54 4.37 10.73
CA GLY A 144 -10.10 3.66 11.92
C GLY A 144 -9.51 2.26 11.63
N ASP A 145 -9.36 1.47 12.69
CA ASP A 145 -8.76 0.12 12.67
C ASP A 145 -7.30 0.13 12.15
N ASP A 146 -6.99 -0.45 10.99
CA ASP A 146 -5.65 -0.45 10.38
C ASP A 146 -5.44 0.83 9.55
N THR A 147 -5.32 1.95 10.27
CA THR A 147 -5.29 3.30 9.70
C THR A 147 -4.03 3.58 8.88
N ASP A 148 -2.88 3.09 9.32
CA ASP A 148 -1.58 3.34 8.71
C ASP A 148 -1.47 2.67 7.34
N THR A 149 -1.86 1.40 7.22
CA THR A 149 -1.81 0.70 5.93
C THR A 149 -2.86 1.24 4.96
N THR A 150 -4.06 1.54 5.46
CA THR A 150 -5.14 2.10 4.64
C THR A 150 -4.78 3.50 4.12
N ALA A 151 -4.21 4.37 4.97
CA ALA A 151 -3.76 5.70 4.58
C ALA A 151 -2.55 5.65 3.63
N ALA A 152 -1.61 4.72 3.81
CA ALA A 152 -0.49 4.52 2.89
C ALA A 152 -0.97 4.16 1.48
N ALA A 153 -1.92 3.22 1.36
CA ALA A 153 -2.48 2.81 0.07
C ALA A 153 -3.35 3.93 -0.55
N ALA A 154 -4.19 4.61 0.23
CA ALA A 154 -5.00 5.73 -0.24
C ALA A 154 -4.12 6.90 -0.72
N GLY A 155 -3.07 7.22 0.04
CA GLY A 155 -2.09 8.24 -0.30
C GLY A 155 -1.30 7.92 -1.57
N ALA A 156 -1.00 6.65 -1.85
CA ALA A 156 -0.38 6.24 -3.11
C ALA A 156 -1.30 6.51 -4.31
N LEU A 157 -2.59 6.15 -4.23
CA LEU A 157 -3.58 6.44 -5.27
C LEU A 157 -3.77 7.94 -5.48
N ALA A 158 -4.01 8.67 -4.40
CA ALA A 158 -4.21 10.11 -4.44
C ALA A 158 -2.96 10.85 -4.93
N GLY A 159 -1.77 10.45 -4.49
CA GLY A 159 -0.50 11.01 -4.95
C GLY A 159 -0.27 10.79 -6.44
N THR A 160 -0.72 9.64 -6.96
CA THR A 160 -0.68 9.32 -8.39
C THR A 160 -1.63 10.22 -9.19
N ALA A 161 -2.84 10.47 -8.69
CA ALA A 161 -3.85 11.27 -9.37
C ALA A 161 -3.59 12.79 -9.31
N TYR A 162 -3.20 13.30 -8.14
CA TYR A 162 -3.10 14.73 -7.88
C TYR A 162 -1.67 15.27 -7.95
N GLY A 163 -0.67 14.39 -7.88
CA GLY A 163 0.75 14.72 -7.96
C GLY A 163 1.31 15.35 -6.67
N LEU A 164 2.64 15.44 -6.63
CA LEU A 164 3.40 15.90 -5.44
C LEU A 164 2.99 17.30 -4.95
N LYS A 165 2.62 18.21 -5.85
CA LYS A 165 2.26 19.60 -5.51
C LYS A 165 0.91 19.70 -4.79
N ALA A 166 0.08 18.66 -4.84
CA ALA A 166 -1.21 18.63 -4.17
C ALA A 166 -1.13 18.16 -2.71
N ILE A 167 0.01 17.60 -2.28
CA ILE A 167 0.22 17.19 -0.89
C ILE A 167 0.40 18.46 -0.03
N PRO A 168 -0.31 18.60 1.11
CA PRO A 168 -0.13 19.73 2.02
C PRO A 168 1.33 19.94 2.38
N ARG A 169 1.80 21.19 2.22
CA ARG A 169 3.23 21.49 2.36
C ARG A 169 3.75 21.19 3.76
N GLU A 170 2.93 21.47 4.77
CA GLU A 170 3.20 21.13 6.17
C GLU A 170 3.41 19.63 6.42
N TRP A 171 2.73 18.75 5.68
CA TRP A 171 2.93 17.30 5.79
C TRP A 171 4.26 16.89 5.16
N ILE A 172 4.63 17.47 4.01
CA ILE A 172 5.94 17.24 3.38
C ILE A 172 7.07 17.74 4.30
N ASP A 173 6.92 18.92 4.89
CA ASP A 173 7.96 19.53 5.72
C ASP A 173 8.17 18.81 7.06
N THR A 174 7.17 18.06 7.51
CA THR A 174 7.25 17.21 8.72
C THR A 174 7.51 15.74 8.41
N LEU A 175 7.51 15.34 7.12
CA LEU A 175 7.74 13.97 6.69
C LEU A 175 9.15 13.52 7.06
N ARG A 176 9.22 12.53 7.94
CA ARG A 176 10.48 11.97 8.42
C ARG A 176 11.07 11.05 7.35
N GLY A 177 12.39 11.08 7.20
CA GLY A 177 13.08 10.26 6.20
C GLY A 177 12.91 10.73 4.77
N LYS A 178 12.45 11.97 4.56
CA LYS A 178 12.25 12.56 3.24
C LYS A 178 13.49 12.44 2.35
N GLU A 179 14.68 12.73 2.88
CA GLU A 179 15.94 12.66 2.12
C GLU A 179 16.24 11.23 1.67
N LEU A 180 15.89 10.22 2.50
CA LEU A 180 16.06 8.81 2.15
C LEU A 180 15.09 8.39 1.04
N ILE A 181 13.83 8.87 1.11
CA ILE A 181 12.83 8.65 0.06
C ILE A 181 13.33 9.26 -1.26
N GLU A 182 13.81 10.51 -1.23
CA GLU A 182 14.34 11.21 -2.41
C GLU A 182 15.54 10.47 -3.03
N GLN A 183 16.44 9.91 -2.23
CA GLN A 183 17.57 9.07 -2.70
C GLN A 183 17.15 7.74 -3.35
N CYS A 184 15.91 7.31 -3.15
CA CYS A 184 15.37 6.10 -3.77
C CYS A 184 14.62 6.39 -5.06
N LEU A 185 14.27 7.66 -5.32
CA LEU A 185 13.53 8.11 -6.50
C LEU A 185 14.45 8.59 -7.64
N PHE A 186 15.71 8.94 -7.33
CA PHE A 186 16.72 9.48 -8.25
C PHE A 186 18.08 8.85 -8.00
#